data_AF-A0A9W7HNH0-F1
#
_entry.id   AF-A0A9W7HNH0-F1
#
_cell.length_a   1.000
_cell.length_b   1.000
_cell.length_c   1.000
_cell.angle_alpha   90.00
_cell.angle_beta   90.00
_cell.angle_gamma   90.00
#
_symmetry.space_group_name_H-M   'P 1'
#
loop_
_entity.id
_entity.type
_entity.pdbx_description
1 polymer ?
#
loop_
_entity_poly.entity_id
_entity_poly.type
_entity_poly.pdbx_seq_one_letter_code
_entity_poly.pdbx_strand_id
1 'polypeptide(L)'
;MPASKAVDLPHTLKNIEVPEVEQNLEFDDEAPVNLKCYEGVFYNYFSIGMDAQVAYGFHSLRNEKPHLAQGPLSNKVFGFHLLI
;
A
#
# COMPACT_ATOMS: atom_id res chain seq x y z
N MET A 1 22.64 -11.83 -9.99
CA MET A 1 21.78 -10.85 -9.30
C MET A 1 21.95 -11.03 -7.80
N PRO A 2 22.13 -9.97 -6.99
CA PRO A 2 22.17 -10.14 -5.54
C PRO A 2 20.83 -10.69 -5.06
N ALA A 3 20.85 -11.58 -4.07
CA ALA A 3 19.64 -12.12 -3.48
C ALA A 3 18.71 -10.97 -3.07
N SER A 4 17.50 -10.93 -3.64
CA SER A 4 16.53 -9.89 -3.32
C SER A 4 16.25 -9.95 -1.82
N LYS A 5 16.68 -8.93 -1.08
CA LYS A 5 16.29 -8.77 0.32
C LYS A 5 14.77 -8.77 0.36
N ALA A 6 14.17 -9.57 1.23
CA ALA A 6 12.72 -9.55 1.41
C ALA A 6 12.31 -8.11 1.75
N VAL A 7 11.57 -7.47 0.84
CA VAL A 7 11.04 -6.13 1.04
C VAL A 7 9.76 -6.29 1.84
N ASP A 8 9.69 -5.62 2.99
CA ASP A 8 8.47 -5.59 3.78
C ASP A 8 7.46 -4.68 3.06
N LEU A 9 6.36 -5.27 2.61
CA LEU A 9 5.37 -4.57 1.78
C LEU A 9 4.38 -3.84 2.69
N PRO A 10 3.96 -2.61 2.34
CA PRO A 10 2.87 -1.94 3.03
C PRO A 10 1.61 -2.82 3.07
N HIS A 11 0.88 -2.79 4.20
CA HIS A 11 -0.38 -3.53 4.35
C HIS A 11 -1.48 -3.13 3.34
N THR A 12 -1.31 -2.02 2.63
CA THR A 12 -2.21 -1.59 1.55
C THR A 12 -1.98 -2.33 0.24
N LEU A 13 -0.82 -2.98 0.06
CA LEU A 13 -0.51 -3.78 -1.13
C LEU A 13 -0.91 -5.22 -0.90
N LYS A 14 -1.81 -5.72 -1.74
CA LYS A 14 -2.25 -7.12 -1.76
C LYS A 14 -1.63 -7.79 -2.97
N ASN A 15 -1.09 -8.98 -2.78
CA ASN A 15 -0.65 -9.78 -3.91
C ASN A 15 -1.87 -10.19 -4.74
N ILE A 16 -1.74 -10.08 -6.05
CA ILE A 16 -2.75 -10.51 -7.01
C ILE A 16 -2.12 -11.44 -8.03
N GLU A 17 -2.95 -12.32 -8.60
CA GLU A 17 -2.59 -13.08 -9.79
C GLU A 17 -2.43 -12.11 -10.96
N VAL A 18 -1.46 -12.37 -11.84
CA VAL A 18 -1.21 -11.53 -13.03
C VAL A 18 -2.45 -11.60 -13.92
N PRO A 19 -3.16 -10.49 -14.18
CA PRO A 19 -4.30 -10.49 -15.10
C PRO A 19 -3.85 -10.95 -16.48
N GLU A 20 -4.63 -11.80 -17.17
CA GLU A 20 -4.34 -12.28 -18.53
C GLU A 20 -4.07 -11.14 -19.53
N VAL A 21 -4.63 -9.95 -19.27
CA VAL A 21 -4.48 -8.75 -20.08
C VAL A 21 -3.08 -8.12 -19.97
N GLU A 22 -2.41 -8.26 -18.82
CA GLU A 22 -1.05 -7.73 -18.58
C GLU A 22 0.05 -8.67 -19.08
N GLN A 23 -0.30 -9.92 -19.41
CA GLN A 23 0.60 -10.87 -20.07
C GLN A 23 0.97 -10.45 -21.51
N ASN A 24 0.18 -9.55 -22.10
CA ASN A 24 0.41 -8.96 -23.42
C ASN A 24 1.17 -7.64 -23.38
N LEU A 25 1.64 -7.20 -22.20
CA LEU A 25 2.68 -6.18 -22.16
C LEU A 25 3.91 -6.82 -22.82
N GLU A 26 4.34 -6.26 -23.96
CA GLU A 26 5.58 -6.64 -24.65
C GLU A 26 6.75 -6.33 -23.71
N PHE A 27 6.99 -7.24 -22.77
CA PHE A 27 8.21 -7.25 -22.02
C PHE A 27 9.30 -7.78 -22.96
N ASP A 28 10.44 -7.08 -23.02
CA ASP A 28 11.64 -7.56 -23.69
C ASP A 28 11.91 -9.01 -23.26
N ASP A 29 12.40 -9.88 -24.15
CA ASP A 29 12.52 -11.35 -24.00
C ASP A 29 13.31 -11.82 -22.74
N GLU A 30 13.80 -10.88 -21.93
CA GLU A 30 14.55 -11.06 -20.70
C GLU A 30 13.69 -10.87 -19.42
N ALA A 31 12.38 -10.64 -19.52
CA ALA A 31 11.54 -10.47 -18.33
C ALA A 31 11.39 -11.76 -17.49
N PRO A 32 11.48 -11.64 -16.16
CA PRO A 32 11.49 -12.80 -15.28
C PRO A 32 10.15 -13.53 -15.30
N VAL A 33 10.20 -14.84 -15.55
CA VAL A 33 9.07 -15.80 -15.66
C VAL A 33 8.16 -15.83 -14.40
N ASN A 34 8.56 -15.19 -13.31
CA ASN A 34 7.80 -15.12 -12.05
C ASN A 34 7.58 -13.66 -11.62
N LEU A 35 6.74 -12.93 -12.35
CA LEU A 35 6.29 -11.60 -11.93
C LEU A 35 5.35 -11.72 -10.73
N LYS A 36 5.63 -10.95 -9.67
CA LYS A 36 4.70 -10.77 -8.55
C LYS A 36 3.93 -9.48 -8.77
N CYS A 37 2.63 -9.59 -9.04
CA CYS A 37 1.75 -8.43 -9.15
C CYS A 37 1.17 -8.08 -7.78
N TYR A 38 1.00 -6.78 -7.55
CA TYR A 38 0.41 -6.24 -6.34
C TYR A 38 -0.58 -5.15 -6.70
N GLU A 39 -1.75 -5.19 -6.08
CA GLU A 39 -2.77 -4.16 -6.18
C GLU A 39 -2.91 -3.45 -4.83
N GLY A 40 -3.09 -2.14 -4.86
CA GLY A 40 -3.32 -1.37 -3.66
C GLY A 40 -3.31 0.13 -3.91
N VAL A 41 -3.47 0.88 -2.83
CA VAL A 41 -3.47 2.34 -2.88
C VAL A 41 -2.28 2.85 -2.09
N PHE A 42 -1.52 3.76 -2.69
CA PHE A 42 -0.54 4.57 -1.98
C PHE A 42 -1.20 5.87 -1.53
N TYR A 43 -1.23 6.08 -0.22
CA TYR A 43 -1.61 7.36 0.34
C TYR A 43 -0.35 8.22 0.39
N ASN A 44 -0.22 9.14 -0.57
CA ASN A 44 0.90 10.07 -0.60
C ASN A 44 0.58 11.26 0.31
N TYR A 45 1.35 11.45 1.37
CA TYR A 45 1.13 12.49 2.37
C TYR A 45 2.17 13.60 2.21
N PHE A 46 2.13 14.32 1.09
CA PHE A 46 2.86 15.58 0.99
C PHE A 46 1.98 16.69 1.60
N SER A 47 2.07 16.83 2.92
CA SER A 47 1.30 17.80 3.69
C SER A 47 2.19 18.47 4.73
N ILE A 48 1.79 19.65 5.19
CA ILE A 48 2.47 20.38 6.28
C ILE A 48 1.45 20.77 7.36
N GLY A 49 1.93 20.98 8.59
CA GLY A 49 1.07 21.40 9.69
C GLY A 49 0.11 20.30 10.19
N MET A 50 -1.13 20.68 10.49
CA MET A 50 -2.14 19.80 11.10
C MET A 50 -2.45 18.58 10.22
N ASP A 51 -2.63 18.79 8.92
CA ASP A 51 -2.93 17.72 7.96
C ASP A 51 -1.83 16.66 7.92
N ALA A 52 -0.57 17.08 8.08
CA ALA A 52 0.58 16.17 8.15
C ALA A 52 0.56 15.31 9.42
N GLN A 53 0.15 15.88 10.56
CA GLN A 53 0.05 15.13 11.81
C GLN A 53 -1.06 14.08 11.76
N VAL A 54 -2.22 14.44 11.22
CA VAL A 54 -3.36 13.53 11.04
C VAL A 54 -2.98 12.39 10.09
N ALA A 55 -2.38 12.74 8.94
CA ALA A 55 -1.84 11.79 7.97
C ALA A 55 -0.84 10.80 8.58
N TYR A 56 0.12 11.32 9.34
CA TYR A 56 1.12 10.50 10.04
C TYR A 56 0.47 9.57 11.06
N GLY A 57 -0.51 10.06 11.83
CA GLY A 57 -1.27 9.24 12.77
C GLY A 57 -2.00 8.06 12.09
N PHE A 58 -2.61 8.30 10.93
CA PHE A 58 -3.22 7.22 10.14
C PHE A 58 -2.20 6.22 9.62
N HIS A 59 -1.01 6.69 9.20
CA HIS A 59 0.06 5.81 8.75
C HIS A 59 0.53 4.89 9.89
N SER A 60 0.82 5.46 11.07
CA SER A 60 1.22 4.67 12.25
C SER A 60 0.13 3.70 12.69
N LEU A 61 -1.13 4.14 12.73
CA LEU A 61 -2.28 3.28 13.07
C LEU A 61 -2.38 2.05 12.15
N ARG A 62 -2.17 2.24 10.85
CA ARG A 62 -2.24 1.14 9.88
C ARG A 62 -1.09 0.14 10.05
N ASN A 63 0.10 0.61 10.43
CA ASN A 63 1.25 -0.26 10.69
C ASN A 63 1.10 -1.03 12.01
N GLU A 64 0.60 -0.40 13.07
CA GLU A 64 0.45 -1.04 14.39
C GLU A 64 -0.82 -1.90 14.48
N LYS A 65 -1.93 -1.44 13.90
CA LYS A 65 -3.26 -2.05 14.02
C LYS A 65 -3.98 -2.06 12.66
N PRO A 66 -3.49 -2.84 11.68
CA PRO A 66 -4.04 -2.84 10.31
C PRO A 66 -5.53 -3.20 10.25
N HIS A 67 -6.02 -4.02 11.18
CA HIS A 67 -7.44 -4.39 11.30
C HIS A 67 -8.39 -3.20 11.55
N LEU A 68 -7.88 -2.09 12.09
CA LEU A 68 -8.65 -0.87 12.32
C LEU A 68 -8.73 0.04 11.09
N ALA A 69 -7.86 -0.17 10.09
CA ALA A 69 -7.74 0.69 8.90
C ALA A 69 -8.09 -0.05 7.59
N GLN A 70 -8.97 -1.06 7.66
CA GLN A 70 -9.29 -1.94 6.53
C GLN A 70 -10.23 -1.35 5.48
N GLY A 71 -10.88 -0.21 5.75
CA GLY A 71 -11.81 0.35 4.79
C GLY A 71 -12.33 1.75 5.12
N PRO A 72 -13.09 2.37 4.19
CA PRO A 72 -13.53 3.76 4.32
C PRO A 72 -14.35 4.06 5.57
N LEU A 73 -15.22 3.13 5.98
CA LEU A 73 -16.04 3.26 7.19
C LEU A 73 -15.18 3.31 8.45
N SER A 74 -14.26 2.36 8.64
CA SER A 74 -13.34 2.34 9.79
C SER A 74 -12.44 3.57 9.79
N ASN A 75 -11.89 3.93 8.63
CA ASN A 75 -11.05 5.12 8.48
C ASN A 75 -11.80 6.40 8.89
N LYS A 76 -13.11 6.48 8.61
CA LYS A 76 -13.92 7.64 9.00
C LYS A 76 -14.09 7.71 10.52
N VAL A 77 -14.35 6.58 11.18
CA VAL A 77 -14.50 6.53 12.66
C VAL A 77 -13.19 6.91 13.35
N PHE A 78 -12.05 6.36 12.93
CA PHE A 78 -10.75 6.67 13.53
C PHE A 78 -10.22 8.06 13.13
N GLY A 79 -10.59 8.55 11.95
CA GLY A 79 -10.24 9.89 11.49
C GLY A 79 -10.78 10.98 12.39
N PHE A 80 -12.00 10.82 12.91
CA PHE A 80 -12.52 11.76 13.90
C PHE A 80 -11.66 11.80 15.17
N HIS A 81 -11.09 10.67 15.59
CA HIS A 81 -10.27 10.60 16.80
C HIS A 81 -8.85 11.15 16.61
N LEU A 82 -8.35 11.20 15.37
CA LEU A 82 -7.05 11.77 15.02
C LEU A 82 -7.09 13.28 14.79
N LEU A 83 -8.30 13.88 14.75
CA LEU A 83 -8.53 15.31 14.54
C LEU A 83 -8.69 16.12 15.85
N ILE A 84 -8.76 15.44 17.00
CA ILE A 84 -8.95 16.02 18.34
C ILE A 84 -7.68 15.81 19.15
#